data_AF-A0A086LIZ6-F1
#
_entry.id   AF-A0A086LIZ6-F1
#
_cell.length_a   1.000
_cell.length_b   1.000
_cell.length_c   1.000
_cell.angle_alpha   90.00
_cell.angle_beta   90.00
_cell.angle_gamma   90.00
#
_symmetry.space_group_name_H-M   'P 1'
#
loop_
_entity.id
_entity.type
_entity.pdbx_description
1 polymer ?
#
loop_
_entity_poly.entity_id
_entity_poly.type
_entity_poly.pdbx_seq_one_letter_code
_entity_poly.pdbx_strand_id
1 'polypeptide(L)'
;KTTIAGVIGAAAEYNDTPAGQQYPVQGLRLPLLGGGIFRRNRSLESIGRANAEGTSLAITRYGPNFELQYMYDPSNAALHGLQEAESTYLASMLD
;
A
#
# COMPACT_ATOMS: atom_id res chain seq x y z
N LYS A 1 4.61 2.32 -7.53
CA LYS A 1 3.34 2.99 -7.87
C LYS A 1 2.43 2.11 -8.73
N THR A 2 2.69 1.90 -10.02
CA THR A 2 1.82 1.09 -10.91
C THR A 2 1.50 -0.30 -10.36
N THR A 3 2.48 -1.01 -9.79
CA THR A 3 2.26 -2.30 -9.13
C THR A 3 1.26 -2.22 -7.98
N ILE A 4 1.34 -1.18 -7.14
CA ILE A 4 0.42 -0.98 -6.02
C ILE A 4 -0.99 -0.68 -6.53
N ALA A 5 -1.10 0.16 -7.57
CA ALA A 5 -2.38 0.42 -8.24
C ALA A 5 -3.00 -0.87 -8.79
N GLY A 6 -2.20 -1.76 -9.38
CA GLY A 6 -2.68 -3.07 -9.83
C GLY A 6 -3.16 -3.97 -8.68
N VAL A 7 -2.45 -4.01 -7.55
CA VAL A 7 -2.84 -4.79 -6.37
C VAL A 7 -4.18 -4.31 -5.80
N ILE A 8 -4.29 -3.00 -5.52
CA ILE A 8 -5.49 -2.41 -4.93
C ILE A 8 -6.66 -2.46 -5.92
N GLY A 9 -6.41 -2.08 -7.17
CA GLY A 9 -7.43 -2.07 -8.23
C GLY A 9 -7.99 -3.46 -8.50
N ALA A 10 -7.13 -4.50 -8.56
CA ALA A 10 -7.60 -5.86 -8.78
C ALA A 10 -8.47 -6.38 -7.62
N ALA A 11 -8.11 -6.08 -6.37
CA ALA A 11 -8.92 -6.47 -5.21
C ALA A 11 -10.25 -5.72 -5.16
N ALA A 12 -10.25 -4.42 -5.51
CA ALA A 12 -11.47 -3.62 -5.60
C ALA A 12 -12.39 -4.15 -6.70
N GLU A 13 -11.87 -4.36 -7.91
CA GLU A 13 -12.65 -4.89 -9.04
C GLU A 13 -13.14 -6.32 -8.76
N TYR A 14 -12.33 -7.15 -8.10
CA TYR A 14 -12.76 -8.48 -7.67
C TYR A 14 -13.99 -8.43 -6.76
N ASN A 15 -14.02 -7.51 -5.79
CA ASN A 15 -15.13 -7.37 -4.86
C ASN A 15 -16.45 -6.97 -5.56
N ASP A 16 -16.37 -6.31 -6.73
CA ASP A 16 -17.54 -5.96 -7.53
C ASP A 16 -18.08 -7.13 -8.38
N THR A 17 -17.34 -8.25 -8.47
CA THR A 17 -17.79 -9.45 -9.20
C THR A 17 -18.80 -10.28 -8.40
N PRO A 18 -19.61 -11.15 -9.06
CA PRO A 18 -20.48 -12.10 -8.34
C PRO A 18 -19.72 -13.00 -7.35
N ALA A 19 -18.48 -13.38 -7.68
CA ALA A 19 -17.63 -14.17 -6.79
C ALA A 19 -17.20 -13.35 -5.56
N GLY A 20 -16.87 -12.07 -5.75
CA GLY A 20 -16.53 -11.16 -4.67
C GLY A 20 -17.72 -10.82 -3.75
N GLN A 21 -18.94 -10.81 -4.28
CA GLN A 21 -20.14 -10.69 -3.43
C GLN A 21 -20.32 -11.91 -2.51
N GLN A 22 -19.95 -13.10 -2.98
CA GLN A 22 -19.98 -14.32 -2.17
C GLN A 22 -18.79 -14.40 -1.18
N TYR A 23 -17.61 -13.96 -1.61
CA TYR A 23 -16.36 -14.03 -0.85
C TYR A 23 -15.62 -12.69 -0.89
N PRO A 24 -16.10 -11.68 -0.14
CA PRO A 24 -15.51 -10.35 -0.20
C PRO A 24 -14.11 -10.34 0.39
N VAL A 25 -13.18 -9.68 -0.30
CA VAL A 25 -11.88 -9.31 0.26
C VAL A 25 -12.12 -8.18 1.26
N GLN A 26 -11.91 -8.46 2.53
CA GLN A 26 -12.05 -7.50 3.64
C GLN A 26 -10.71 -6.96 4.12
N GLY A 27 -9.60 -7.59 3.74
CA GLY A 27 -8.27 -7.12 4.08
C GLY A 27 -7.20 -7.69 3.17
N LEU A 28 -6.15 -6.91 2.92
CA LEU A 28 -4.96 -7.34 2.21
C LEU A 28 -3.77 -7.38 3.17
N ARG A 29 -3.15 -8.57 3.31
CA ARG A 29 -1.90 -8.74 4.05
C ARG A 29 -0.71 -8.67 3.09
N LEU A 30 0.09 -7.61 3.20
CA LEU A 30 1.13 -7.24 2.23
C LEU A 30 2.53 -7.34 2.83
N PRO A 31 3.55 -7.85 2.10
CA PRO A 31 4.94 -7.53 2.39
C PRO A 31 5.28 -6.10 1.94
N LEU A 32 6.48 -5.63 2.25
CA LEU A 32 7.08 -4.55 1.46
C LEU A 32 7.47 -5.10 0.08
N LEU A 33 6.59 -4.92 -0.91
CA LEU A 33 6.80 -5.40 -2.28
C LEU A 33 8.11 -4.87 -2.85
N GLY A 34 8.93 -5.78 -3.41
CA GLY A 34 10.27 -5.45 -3.90
C GLY A 34 11.35 -5.35 -2.82
N GLY A 35 11.02 -5.47 -1.52
CA GLY A 35 11.95 -5.34 -0.39
C GLY A 35 12.82 -6.59 -0.10
N GLY A 36 12.50 -7.74 -0.70
CA GLY A 36 13.31 -8.96 -0.62
C GLY A 36 14.52 -8.93 -1.56
N ILE A 37 14.86 -10.07 -2.16
CA ILE A 37 15.99 -10.18 -3.11
C ILE A 37 15.87 -9.20 -4.30
N PHE A 38 14.65 -8.83 -4.68
CA PHE A 38 14.37 -7.89 -5.77
C PHE A 38 14.92 -6.48 -5.53
N ARG A 39 15.19 -6.08 -4.28
CA ARG A 39 15.74 -4.73 -4.02
C ARG A 39 17.17 -4.58 -4.55
N ARG A 40 17.91 -5.68 -4.69
CA ARG A 40 19.36 -5.67 -4.99
C ARG A 40 20.07 -4.68 -4.05
N ASN A 41 20.62 -3.59 -4.59
CA ASN A 41 21.36 -2.58 -3.86
C ASN A 41 20.49 -1.37 -3.44
N ARG A 42 19.18 -1.39 -3.72
CA ARG A 42 18.27 -0.30 -3.35
C ARG A 42 18.02 -0.30 -1.84
N SER A 43 17.97 0.90 -1.24
CA SER A 43 17.65 1.08 0.17
C SER A 43 16.18 0.74 0.44
N LEU A 44 15.92 0.11 1.59
CA LEU A 44 14.56 -0.19 2.04
C LEU A 44 13.74 1.09 2.29
N GLU A 45 14.38 2.15 2.78
CA GLU A 45 13.76 3.49 2.92
C GLU A 45 13.15 3.98 1.59
N SER A 46 13.91 3.93 0.49
CA SER A 46 13.40 4.40 -0.81
C SER A 46 12.21 3.57 -1.32
N ILE A 47 12.17 2.28 -0.96
CA ILE A 47 11.06 1.39 -1.31
C ILE A 47 9.86 1.69 -0.41
N GLY A 48 10.07 1.94 0.88
CA GLY A 48 9.04 2.38 1.83
C GLY A 48 8.33 3.64 1.37
N ARG A 49 9.09 4.68 0.97
CA ARG A 49 8.53 5.90 0.37
C ARG A 49 7.72 5.62 -0.89
N ALA A 50 8.29 4.83 -1.81
CA ALA A 50 7.60 4.49 -3.06
C ALA A 50 6.33 3.64 -2.84
N ASN A 51 6.30 2.82 -1.79
CA ASN A 51 5.14 2.08 -1.35
C ASN A 51 4.08 3.03 -0.78
N ALA A 52 4.44 3.90 0.17
CA ALA A 52 3.50 4.85 0.77
C ALA A 52 2.83 5.76 -0.28
N GLU A 53 3.62 6.35 -1.17
CA GLU A 53 3.09 7.18 -2.26
C GLU A 53 2.22 6.37 -3.24
N GLY A 54 2.66 5.15 -3.58
CA GLY A 54 1.88 4.25 -4.44
C GLY A 54 0.55 3.84 -3.82
N THR A 55 0.52 3.59 -2.51
CA THR A 55 -0.66 3.20 -1.74
C THR A 55 -1.63 4.36 -1.63
N SER A 56 -1.17 5.56 -1.28
CA SER A 56 -2.03 6.76 -1.21
C SER A 56 -2.73 7.00 -2.56
N LEU A 57 -1.97 7.03 -3.67
CA LEU A 57 -2.54 7.22 -5.00
C LEU A 57 -3.54 6.13 -5.39
N ALA A 58 -3.29 4.88 -5.01
CA ALA A 58 -4.18 3.76 -5.29
C ALA A 58 -5.48 3.83 -4.47
N ILE A 59 -5.39 4.18 -3.19
CA ILE A 59 -6.57 4.38 -2.33
C ILE A 59 -7.42 5.53 -2.85
N THR A 60 -6.81 6.68 -3.19
CA THR A 60 -7.54 7.82 -3.78
C THR A 60 -8.24 7.45 -5.09
N ARG A 61 -7.61 6.59 -5.91
CA ARG A 61 -8.16 6.18 -7.21
C ARG A 61 -9.32 5.19 -7.09
N TYR A 62 -9.21 4.20 -6.21
CA TYR A 62 -10.12 3.04 -6.18
C TYR A 62 -11.06 3.03 -4.97
N GLY A 63 -10.83 3.83 -3.93
CA GLY A 63 -11.67 3.92 -2.73
C GLY A 63 -11.99 2.57 -2.07
N PRO A 64 -11.00 1.67 -1.83
CA PRO A 64 -11.28 0.34 -1.30
C PRO A 64 -11.85 0.38 0.13
N ASN A 65 -12.79 -0.52 0.43
CA ASN A 65 -13.36 -0.70 1.77
C ASN A 65 -12.59 -1.72 2.64
N PHE A 66 -11.59 -2.40 2.08
CA PHE A 66 -10.79 -3.38 2.79
C PHE A 66 -9.61 -2.75 3.53
N GLU A 67 -9.21 -3.37 4.64
CA GLU A 67 -8.07 -2.94 5.43
C GLU A 67 -6.73 -3.32 4.78
N LEU A 68 -5.68 -2.56 5.09
CA LEU A 68 -4.31 -2.90 4.72
C LEU A 68 -3.52 -3.32 5.96
N GLN A 69 -2.95 -4.53 5.92
CA GLN A 69 -2.10 -5.08 6.97
C GLN A 69 -0.70 -5.33 6.40
N TYR A 70 0.33 -4.73 6.98
CA TYR A 70 1.71 -5.04 6.58
C TYR A 70 2.26 -6.18 7.42
N MET A 71 2.88 -7.16 6.75
CA MET A 71 3.62 -8.22 7.43
C MET A 71 4.82 -7.64 8.20
N TYR A 72 5.21 -8.31 9.28
CA TYR A 72 6.37 -7.90 10.06
C TYR A 72 7.65 -7.86 9.21
N ASP A 73 8.36 -6.74 9.32
CA ASP A 73 9.67 -6.50 8.70
C ASP A 73 10.55 -5.79 9.76
N PRO A 74 11.69 -6.37 10.16
CA PRO A 74 12.55 -5.78 11.20
C PRO A 74 13.09 -4.39 10.86
N SER A 75 13.07 -3.99 9.58
CA SER A 75 13.46 -2.64 9.17
C SER A 75 12.37 -1.59 9.36
N ASN A 76 11.11 -2.02 9.56
CA ASN A 76 9.93 -1.16 9.60
C ASN A 76 9.77 -0.23 8.38
N ALA A 77 10.34 -0.57 7.22
CA ALA A 77 10.40 0.35 6.09
C ALA A 77 9.03 0.73 5.51
N ALA A 78 8.05 -0.18 5.51
CA ALA A 78 6.67 0.14 5.12
C ALA A 78 6.02 1.13 6.12
N LEU A 79 6.22 0.90 7.41
CA LEU A 79 5.72 1.76 8.49
C LEU A 79 6.32 3.16 8.42
N HIS A 80 7.65 3.26 8.34
CA HIS A 80 8.34 4.55 8.28
C HIS A 80 7.92 5.38 7.06
N GLY A 81 7.77 4.74 5.88
CA GLY A 81 7.29 5.44 4.68
C GLY A 81 5.89 6.03 4.85
N LEU A 82 4.98 5.31 5.53
CA LEU A 82 3.63 5.81 5.80
C LEU A 82 3.63 6.92 6.87
N GLN A 83 4.45 6.81 7.92
CA GLN A 83 4.59 7.85 8.95
C GLN A 83 5.11 9.18 8.37
N GLU A 84 6.07 9.11 7.45
CA GLU A 84 6.59 10.29 6.73
C GLU A 84 5.51 10.92 5.85
N ALA A 85 4.76 10.10 5.10
CA ALA A 85 3.65 10.57 4.28
C ALA A 85 2.53 11.20 5.12
N GLU A 86 2.17 10.58 6.24
CA GLU A 86 1.17 11.09 7.18
C GLU A 86 1.59 12.44 7.77
N SER A 87 2.84 12.56 8.22
CA SER A 87 3.37 13.83 8.75
C SER A 87 3.33 14.94 7.71
N THR A 88 3.64 14.60 6.45
CA THR A 88 3.57 15.54 5.31
C THR A 88 2.12 15.98 5.05
N TYR A 89 1.18 15.04 5.10
CA TYR A 89 -0.24 15.31 4.92
C TYR A 89 -0.78 16.24 6.02
N LEU A 90 -0.48 15.95 7.29
CA LEU A 90 -0.88 16.79 8.42
C LEU A 90 -0.29 18.21 8.32
N ALA A 91 0.97 18.33 7.91
CA ALA A 91 1.59 19.64 7.69
C ALA A 91 0.88 20.42 6.57
N SER A 92 0.47 19.75 5.48
CA SER A 92 -0.24 20.39 4.36
C SER A 92 -1.64 20.91 4.69
N MET A 93 -2.20 20.53 5.85
CA MET A 93 -3.49 21.03 6.34
C MET A 93 -3.39 22.30 7.19
N LEU A 94 -2.17 22.67 7.60
CA LEU A 94 -1.91 23.82 8.46
C LEU A 94 -1.53 25.10 7.67
N ASP A 95 -1.22 24.95 6.38
CA ASP A 95 -0.98 26.03 5.42
C ASP A 95 -2.28 26.44 4.69
#